data_AF-A0A327TY24-F1
#
_entry.id   AF-A0A327TY24-F1
#
_cell.length_a   1.000
_cell.length_b   1.000
_cell.length_c   1.000
_cell.angle_alpha   90.00
_cell.angle_beta   90.00
_cell.angle_gamma   90.00
#
_symmetry.space_group_name_H-M   'P 1'
#
loop_
_entity.id
_entity.type
_entity.pdbx_description
1 polymer ?
#
loop_
_entity_poly.entity_id
_entity_poly.type
_entity_poly.pdbx_seq_one_letter_code
_entity_poly.pdbx_strand_id
1 'polypeptide(L)'
;MPHPVSPTPPRPDYADTSLGFVYTWIRHADGRDAAYGARLLEQMAEALEEYARARGARLIGHPQFDFPAPTSLPRPIQREVRRALLAQERRPWHWPGLTLVRIWQDTEPAGRD
;
A
#
# COMPACT_ATOMS: atom_id res chain seq x y z
N MET A 1 -23.89 12.41 23.26
CA MET A 1 -22.41 12.30 23.34
C MET A 1 -21.89 12.19 21.91
N PRO A 2 -21.05 13.12 21.43
CA PRO A 2 -20.46 12.99 20.10
C PRO A 2 -19.42 11.86 20.12
N HIS A 3 -19.54 10.92 19.19
CA HIS A 3 -18.55 9.87 18.97
C HIS A 3 -17.21 10.51 18.63
N PRO A 4 -16.07 10.04 19.18
CA PRO A 4 -14.77 10.46 18.70
C PRO A 4 -14.69 10.08 17.22
N VAL A 5 -14.61 11.08 16.36
CA VAL A 5 -14.17 10.91 14.98
C VAL A 5 -12.81 10.23 15.06
N SER A 6 -12.75 8.94 14.74
CA SER A 6 -11.47 8.24 14.56
C SER A 6 -10.63 9.13 13.66
N PRO A 7 -9.43 9.58 14.09
CA PRO A 7 -8.60 10.40 13.23
C PRO A 7 -8.36 9.56 11.99
N THR A 8 -8.83 10.05 10.84
CA THR A 8 -8.38 9.52 9.57
C THR A 8 -6.87 9.60 9.64
N PRO A 9 -6.14 8.47 9.52
CA PRO A 9 -4.70 8.51 9.64
C PRO A 9 -4.17 9.56 8.67
N PRO A 10 -3.26 10.44 9.11
CA PRO A 10 -2.75 11.51 8.26
C PRO A 10 -2.25 10.87 6.96
N ARG A 11 -2.62 11.47 5.81
CA ARG A 11 -2.11 11.00 4.53
C ARG A 11 -0.59 10.99 4.61
N PRO A 12 0.07 9.86 4.31
CA PRO A 12 1.50 9.79 4.39
C PRO A 12 2.12 10.75 3.37
N ASP A 13 3.20 11.42 3.78
CA ASP A 13 3.99 12.24 2.88
C ASP A 13 4.82 11.33 1.98
N TYR A 14 4.50 11.29 0.69
CA TYR A 14 5.21 10.46 -0.28
C TYR A 14 6.63 10.93 -0.57
N ALA A 15 7.00 12.14 -0.14
CA ALA A 15 8.38 12.62 -0.18
C ALA A 15 9.19 12.17 1.04
N ASP A 16 8.54 11.65 2.07
CA ASP A 16 9.20 11.18 3.28
C ASP A 16 9.90 9.84 3.01
N THR A 17 11.23 9.88 3.00
CA THR A 17 12.07 8.69 2.81
C THR A 17 12.09 7.78 4.02
N SER A 18 11.55 8.22 5.17
CA SER A 18 11.37 7.40 6.36
C SER A 18 10.15 6.47 6.24
N LEU A 19 9.36 6.55 5.18
CA LEU A 19 8.22 5.66 4.95
C LEU A 19 8.50 4.63 3.85
N GLY A 20 8.15 3.38 4.15
CA GLY A 20 8.06 2.30 3.17
C GLY A 20 6.66 2.22 2.60
N PHE A 21 6.52 2.05 1.28
CA PHE A 21 5.22 1.95 0.61
C PHE A 21 5.16 0.73 -0.30
N VAL A 22 4.04 0.01 -0.24
CA VAL A 22 3.70 -1.03 -1.22
C VAL A 22 2.27 -0.83 -1.70
N TYR A 23 2.06 -1.03 -3.00
CA TYR A 23 0.79 -0.84 -3.68
C TYR A 23 0.37 -2.13 -4.39
N THR A 24 -0.90 -2.49 -4.29
CA THR A 24 -1.45 -3.62 -5.04
C THR A 24 -2.90 -3.36 -5.47
N TRP A 25 -3.33 -3.97 -6.56
CA TRP A 25 -4.71 -3.88 -7.03
C TRP A 25 -5.47 -5.14 -6.67
N ILE A 26 -6.63 -5.00 -6.04
CA ILE A 26 -7.52 -6.11 -5.72
C ILE A 26 -8.84 -5.99 -6.46
N ARG A 27 -9.47 -7.12 -6.79
CA ARG A 27 -10.84 -7.10 -7.30
C ARG A 27 -11.81 -6.94 -6.14
N HIS A 28 -12.87 -6.15 -6.33
CA HIS A 28 -13.96 -5.94 -5.38
C HIS A 28 -14.65 -7.26 -4.99
N ALA A 29 -14.62 -8.27 -5.87
CA ALA A 29 -15.13 -9.61 -5.57
C ALA A 29 -14.29 -10.30 -4.48
N ASP A 30 -12.97 -10.12 -4.53
CA ASP A 30 -12.02 -10.74 -3.61
C ASP A 30 -11.99 -9.99 -2.26
N GLY A 31 -12.25 -8.68 -2.27
CA GLY A 31 -12.36 -7.85 -1.06
C GLY A 31 -13.56 -8.15 -0.15
N ARG A 32 -14.47 -9.06 -0.55
CA ARG A 32 -15.58 -9.55 0.30
C ARG A 32 -15.20 -10.76 1.15
N ASP A 33 -14.06 -11.40 0.87
CA ASP A 33 -13.55 -12.53 1.62
C ASP A 33 -12.55 -12.04 2.67
N ALA A 34 -12.91 -12.20 3.95
CA ALA A 34 -12.06 -11.80 5.07
C ALA A 34 -10.74 -12.59 5.13
N ALA A 35 -10.74 -13.86 4.71
CA ALA A 35 -9.53 -14.68 4.65
C ALA A 35 -8.61 -14.21 3.51
N TYR A 36 -9.18 -13.78 2.38
CA TYR A 36 -8.42 -13.15 1.31
C TYR A 36 -7.78 -11.83 1.78
N GLY A 37 -8.52 -11.01 2.54
CA GLY A 37 -8.00 -9.77 3.12
C GLY A 37 -6.81 -10.00 4.05
N ALA A 38 -6.88 -10.99 4.95
CA ALA A 38 -5.77 -11.32 5.85
C ALA A 38 -4.52 -11.78 5.06
N ARG A 39 -4.70 -12.70 4.11
CA ARG A 39 -3.61 -13.21 3.27
C ARG A 39 -2.99 -12.12 2.37
N LEU A 40 -3.81 -11.17 1.91
CA LEU A 40 -3.33 -10.02 1.14
C LEU A 40 -2.44 -9.13 2.01
N LEU A 41 -2.88 -8.81 3.23
CA LEU A 41 -2.11 -7.97 4.15
C LEU A 41 -0.78 -8.63 4.54
N GLU A 42 -0.75 -9.95 4.75
CA GLU A 42 0.49 -10.70 4.97
C GLU A 42 1.45 -10.59 3.78
N GLN A 43 0.98 -10.85 2.55
CA GLN A 43 1.80 -10.70 1.34
C GLN A 43 2.31 -9.27 1.15
N MET A 44 1.48 -8.28 1.47
CA MET A 44 1.86 -6.87 1.38
C MET A 44 2.88 -6.48 2.46
N ALA A 45 2.79 -7.06 3.67
CA ALA A 45 3.78 -6.87 4.72
C ALA A 45 5.13 -7.49 4.36
N GLU A 46 5.14 -8.70 3.79
CA GLU A 46 6.37 -9.34 3.28
C GLU A 46 7.03 -8.48 2.18
N ALA A 47 6.25 -7.98 1.22
CA ALA A 47 6.75 -7.10 0.17
C ALA A 47 7.30 -5.78 0.73
N LEU A 48 6.71 -5.27 1.81
CA LEU A 48 7.15 -4.06 2.49
C LEU A 48 8.47 -4.29 3.24
N GLU A 49 8.67 -5.47 3.83
CA GLU A 49 9.96 -5.85 4.44
C GLU A 49 11.06 -5.98 3.39
N GLU A 50 10.77 -6.62 2.24
CA GLU A 50 11.72 -6.73 1.13
C GLU A 50 12.09 -5.35 0.59
N TYR A 51 11.11 -4.46 0.43
CA TYR A 51 11.33 -3.07 0.03
C TYR A 51 12.25 -2.33 1.00
N ALA A 52 12.01 -2.44 2.31
CA ALA A 52 12.85 -1.81 3.33
C ALA A 52 14.27 -2.37 3.31
N ARG A 53 14.42 -3.70 3.25
CA ARG A 53 15.73 -4.36 3.20
C ARG A 53 16.53 -3.93 1.97
N ALA A 54 15.90 -3.84 0.80
CA ALA A 54 16.55 -3.37 -0.43
C ALA A 54 17.07 -1.93 -0.34
N ARG A 55 16.51 -1.12 0.58
CA ARG A 55 16.94 0.26 0.85
C ARG A 55 17.91 0.37 2.03
N GLY A 56 18.34 -0.75 2.61
CA GLY A 56 19.16 -0.74 3.81
C GLY A 56 18.42 -0.17 5.02
N ALA A 57 17.11 -0.35 5.08
CA ALA A 57 16.24 0.09 6.16
C ALA A 57 15.53 -1.11 6.82
N ARG A 58 15.03 -0.90 8.04
CA ARG A 58 14.15 -1.82 8.76
C ARG A 58 12.80 -1.16 9.03
N LEU A 59 11.73 -1.95 9.00
CA LEU A 59 10.39 -1.48 9.35
C LEU A 59 10.25 -1.31 10.86
N ILE A 60 9.58 -0.25 11.30
CA ILE A 60 9.29 0.03 12.72
C ILE A 60 7.82 0.38 12.93
N GLY A 61 7.31 0.13 14.13
CA GLY A 61 5.91 0.38 14.46
C GLY A 61 4.95 -0.62 13.82
N HIS A 62 3.72 -0.17 13.54
CA HIS A 62 2.66 -1.00 12.97
C HIS A 62 2.37 -0.59 11.52
N PRO A 63 2.18 -1.55 10.61
CA PRO A 63 1.77 -1.25 9.24
C PRO A 63 0.38 -0.61 9.23
N GLN A 64 0.23 0.42 8.42
CA GLN A 64 -1.03 1.09 8.14
C GLN A 64 -1.46 0.78 6.71
N PHE A 65 -2.76 0.72 6.46
CA PHE A 65 -3.27 0.50 5.12
C PHE A 65 -4.51 1.35 4.82
N ASP A 66 -4.69 1.68 3.55
CA ASP A 66 -5.86 2.39 3.05
C ASP A 66 -6.13 2.09 1.56
N PHE A 67 -7.17 2.73 1.04
CA PHE A 67 -7.66 2.55 -0.33
C PHE A 67 -7.62 3.87 -1.10
N PRO A 68 -6.44 4.34 -1.53
CA PRO A 68 -6.33 5.64 -2.15
C PRO A 68 -6.91 5.64 -3.56
N ALA A 69 -7.57 6.73 -3.95
CA ALA A 69 -7.92 6.94 -5.35
C ALA A 69 -6.62 7.10 -6.17
N PRO A 70 -6.42 6.36 -7.28
CA PRO A 70 -5.18 6.42 -8.06
C PRO A 70 -4.83 7.84 -8.54
N THR A 71 -5.85 8.65 -8.83
CA THR A 71 -5.71 10.04 -9.26
C THR A 71 -5.22 10.98 -8.16
N SER A 72 -5.33 10.58 -6.89
CA SER A 72 -4.88 11.36 -5.72
C SER A 72 -3.38 11.16 -5.41
N LEU A 73 -2.72 10.20 -6.05
CA LEU A 73 -1.30 9.91 -5.84
C LEU A 73 -0.41 10.87 -6.64
N PRO A 74 0.85 11.12 -6.22
CA PRO A 74 1.80 11.88 -7.02
C PRO A 74 2.06 11.21 -8.38
N ARG A 75 2.35 12.01 -9.43
CA ARG A 75 2.57 11.51 -10.81
C ARG A 75 3.57 10.35 -10.91
N PRO A 76 4.72 10.35 -10.20
CA PRO A 76 5.64 9.21 -10.23
C PRO A 76 4.97 7.91 -9.77
N ILE A 77 4.26 7.96 -8.64
CA ILE A 77 3.53 6.82 -8.07
C ILE A 77 2.37 6.39 -8.98
N GLN A 78 1.66 7.34 -9.60
CA GLN A 78 0.61 6.98 -10.57
C GLN A 78 1.14 6.12 -11.72
N ARG A 79 2.36 6.39 -12.20
CA ARG A 79 2.98 5.59 -13.28
C ARG A 79 3.33 4.19 -12.80
N GLU A 80 3.85 4.07 -11.59
CA GLU A 80 4.19 2.79 -10.96
C GLU A 80 2.94 1.94 -10.73
N VAL A 81 1.91 2.52 -10.11
CA VAL A 81 0.63 1.88 -9.86
C VAL A 81 -0.06 1.45 -11.16
N ARG A 82 0.02 2.26 -12.23
CA ARG A 82 -0.49 1.87 -13.56
C ARG A 82 0.32 0.73 -14.18
N ARG A 83 1.64 0.69 -13.99
CA ARG A 83 2.47 -0.43 -14.45
C ARG A 83 2.10 -1.72 -13.72
N ALA A 84 1.93 -1.66 -12.40
CA ALA A 84 1.47 -2.79 -11.60
C ALA A 84 0.10 -3.30 -12.09
N LEU A 85 -0.83 -2.38 -12.37
CA LEU A 85 -2.13 -2.71 -12.96
C LEU A 85 -2.00 -3.46 -14.29
N LEU A 86 -1.18 -2.94 -15.22
CA LEU A 86 -0.98 -3.54 -16.54
C LEU A 86 -0.22 -4.88 -16.50
N ALA A 87 0.64 -5.08 -15.50
CA ALA A 87 1.32 -6.34 -15.27
C ALA A 87 0.36 -7.42 -14.75
N GLN A 88 -0.55 -7.02 -13.87
CA GLN A 88 -1.56 -7.92 -13.29
C GLN A 88 -2.70 -8.23 -14.27
N GLU A 89 -3.09 -7.28 -15.12
CA GLU A 89 -4.16 -7.43 -16.10
C GLU A 89 -3.69 -7.19 -17.53
N ARG A 90 -3.70 -8.26 -18.34
CA ARG A 90 -3.37 -8.19 -19.77
C ARG A 90 -4.39 -7.39 -20.57
N ARG A 91 -5.60 -7.20 -20.02
CA ARG A 91 -6.64 -6.37 -20.61
C ARG A 91 -7.03 -5.29 -19.62
N PRO A 92 -6.65 -4.02 -19.86
CA PRO A 92 -7.34 -2.89 -19.25
C PRO A 92 -8.80 -2.87 -19.78
N TRP A 93 -9.58 -1.82 -19.93
CA TRP A 93 -10.97 -1.93 -20.47
C TRP A 93 -12.02 -2.75 -19.63
N HIS A 94 -11.68 -3.88 -18.99
CA HIS A 94 -12.54 -4.65 -18.08
C HIS A 94 -12.39 -4.19 -16.61
N TRP A 95 -12.44 -2.87 -16.40
CA TRP A 95 -12.12 -2.22 -15.13
C TRP A 95 -13.24 -2.16 -14.07
N PRO A 96 -14.48 -2.70 -14.21
CA PRO A 96 -15.45 -2.55 -13.14
C PRO A 96 -15.03 -3.40 -11.94
N GLY A 97 -14.53 -2.73 -10.90
CA GLY A 97 -14.31 -3.31 -9.58
C GLY A 97 -12.88 -3.66 -9.24
N LEU A 98 -11.88 -2.83 -9.59
CA LEU A 98 -10.55 -2.91 -8.96
C LEU A 98 -10.37 -1.79 -7.93
N THR A 99 -9.89 -2.14 -6.75
CA THR A 99 -9.51 -1.21 -5.68
C THR A 99 -8.00 -1.22 -5.53
N LEU A 100 -7.40 -0.03 -5.50
CA LEU A 100 -6.01 0.11 -5.12
C LEU A 100 -5.91 0.01 -3.59
N VAL A 101 -5.08 -0.91 -3.12
CA VAL A 101 -4.70 -1.02 -1.72
C VAL A 101 -3.29 -0.49 -1.58
N ARG A 102 -3.08 0.32 -0.55
CA ARG A 102 -1.76 0.78 -0.16
C ARG A 102 -1.52 0.35 1.27
N ILE A 103 -0.33 -0.20 1.52
CA ILE A 103 0.23 -0.40 2.85
C ILE A 103 1.45 0.50 2.99
N TRP A 104 1.64 1.07 4.18
CA TRP A 104 2.84 1.82 4.51
C TRP A 104 3.23 1.62 5.96
N GLN A 105 4.50 1.81 6.24
CA GLN A 105 5.05 1.72 7.58
C GLN A 105 6.29 2.60 7.71
N ASP A 106 6.53 3.09 8.91
CA ASP A 106 7.75 3.79 9.26
C ASP A 106 8.97 2.88 9.10
N THR A 107 10.08 3.47 8.71
CA THR A 107 11.35 2.80 8.47
C THR A 107 12.48 3.61 9.08
N GLU A 108 13.49 2.89 9.55
CA GLU A 108 14.74 3.49 10.00
C GLU A 108 15.93 2.81 9.33
N PRO A 109 17.08 3.51 9.20
CA PRO A 109 18.29 2.89 8.66
C PRO A 109 18.62 1.62 9.44
N ALA A 110 18.84 0.52 8.72
CA ALA A 110 19.44 -0.66 9.31
C ALA A 110 20.88 -0.27 9.63
N GLY A 111 21.13 0.13 10.88
CA GLY A 111 22.47 0.50 11.35
C GLY A 111 23.46 -0.59 10.94
N ARG A 112 24.66 -0.17 10.51
CA ARG A 112 25.80 -1.09 10.41
C ARG A 112 26.08 -1.59 11.83
N ASP A 113 25.64 -2.80 12.15
CA ASP A 113 26.35 -3.63 13.13
C ASP A 113 27.79 -3.88 12.65
#